data_AF-A0A392QSU0-F1
#
_entry.id   AF-A0A392QSU0-F1
#
_cell.length_a   1.000
_cell.length_b   1.000
_cell.length_c   1.000
_cell.angle_alpha   90.00
_cell.angle_beta   90.00
_cell.angle_gamma   90.00
#
_symmetry.space_group_name_H-M   'P 1'
#
loop_
_entity.id
_entity.type
_entity.pdbx_description
1 polymer ?
#
loop_
_entity_poly.entity_id
_entity_poly.type
_entity_poly.pdbx_seq_one_letter_code
_entity_poly.pdbx_strand_id
1 'polypeptide(L)' 'MKTSYHSVHEPRCMVCKKHCKSFESLREHLIGPLAKGVCSAIFSKWGCQLCLTLFDSPASLNDHSETCRLSAPVPM' A
#
# COMPACT_ATOMS: atom_id res chain seq x y z
N MET A 1 28.87 7.67 3.22
CA MET A 1 27.60 8.05 3.86
C MET A 1 26.77 6.79 4.04
N LYS A 2 26.66 6.26 5.26
CA LYS A 2 25.74 5.15 5.54
C LYS A 2 24.34 5.74 5.48
N THR A 3 23.69 5.63 4.33
CA THR A 3 22.26 5.87 4.21
C THR A 3 21.57 4.90 5.16
N SER A 4 21.09 5.44 6.29
CA SER A 4 20.19 4.71 7.17
C SER A 4 18.91 4.49 6.37
N TYR A 5 18.79 3.33 5.73
CA TYR A 5 17.54 2.91 5.12
C TYR A 5 16.56 2.72 6.27
N HIS A 6 15.70 3.72 6.48
CA HIS A 6 14.63 3.66 7.46
C HIS A 6 13.92 2.32 7.31
N SER A 7 13.82 1.58 8.42
CA SER A 7 13.20 0.27 8.48
C SER A 7 11.91 0.25 7.66
N VAL A 8 11.80 -0.72 6.77
CA VAL A 8 10.61 -1.14 6.00
C VAL A 8 9.31 -1.31 6.84
N HIS A 9 9.41 -1.14 8.17
CA HIS A 9 8.46 -1.56 9.17
C HIS A 9 7.48 -0.47 9.64
N GLU A 10 7.58 0.76 9.13
CA GLU A 10 6.65 1.86 9.46
C GLU A 10 5.75 2.20 8.26
N PRO A 11 4.71 1.39 7.98
CA PRO A 11 3.82 1.62 6.86
C PRO A 11 3.02 2.89 7.08
N ARG A 12 3.13 3.81 6.13
CA ARG A 12 2.42 5.09 6.11
C ARG A 12 1.37 5.08 5.02
N CYS A 13 0.16 5.55 5.32
CA CYS A 13 -0.85 5.82 4.30
C CYS A 13 -0.38 6.97 3.40
N MET A 14 -0.22 6.78 2.10
CA MET A 14 0.21 7.88 1.22
C MET A 14 -0.88 8.95 1.02
N VAL A 15 -2.15 8.64 1.31
CA VAL A 15 -3.26 9.60 1.20
C VAL A 15 -3.30 10.57 2.37
N CYS A 16 -3.46 10.06 3.60
CA CYS A 16 -3.54 10.91 4.80
C CYS A 16 -2.18 11.13 5.49
N LYS A 17 -1.10 10.53 4.97
CA LYS A 17 0.25 10.52 5.56
C LYS A 17 0.30 10.01 7.01
N LYS A 18 -0.77 9.36 7.49
CA LYS A 18 -0.85 8.76 8.82
C LYS A 18 0.08 7.56 8.90
N HIS A 19 0.85 7.48 9.99
CA HIS A 19 1.61 6.29 10.33
C HIS A 19 0.68 5.22 10.87
N CYS A 20 0.80 4.02 10.34
CA CYS A 20 0.15 2.83 10.87
C CYS A 20 1.18 2.00 11.62
N LYS A 21 0.74 1.36 12.71
CA LYS A 21 1.61 0.53 13.57
C LYS A 21 2.18 -0.70 12.84
N SER A 22 1.48 -1.19 11.81
CA SER A 22 1.84 -2.39 11.04
C SER A 22 1.18 -2.39 9.67
N PHE A 23 1.67 -3.22 8.76
CA PHE A 23 1.18 -3.27 7.37
C PHE A 23 -0.26 -3.75 7.31
N GLU A 24 -0.63 -4.69 8.18
CA GLU A 24 -2.02 -5.10 8.38
C GLU A 24 -2.91 -3.95 8.84
N SER A 25 -2.42 -3.09 9.73
CA SER A 25 -3.17 -1.91 10.18
C SER A 25 -3.35 -0.87 9.06
N LEU A 26 -2.38 -0.76 8.13
CA LEU A 26 -2.53 0.02 6.90
C LEU A 26 -3.55 -0.62 5.95
N ARG A 27 -3.53 -1.95 5.80
CA ARG A 27 -4.50 -2.70 4.99
C ARG A 27 -5.92 -2.51 5.51
N GLU A 28 -6.13 -2.64 6.81
CA GLU A 28 -7.42 -2.39 7.47
C GLU A 28 -7.85 -0.91 7.36
N HIS A 29 -6.91 0.03 7.34
CA HIS A 29 -7.20 1.44 7.14
C HIS A 29 -7.70 1.76 5.71
N LEU A 30 -7.21 1.02 4.70
CA LEU A 30 -7.50 1.27 3.28
C LEU A 30 -8.67 0.41 2.75
N ILE A 31 -8.74 -0.84 3.18
CA ILE A 31 -9.65 -1.89 2.66
C ILE A 31 -10.56 -2.45 3.75
N GLY A 32 -10.20 -2.27 5.03
CA GLY A 32 -10.95 -2.84 6.14
C GLY A 32 -12.34 -2.20 6.34
N PRO A 33 -13.19 -2.78 7.19
CA PRO A 33 -14.55 -2.31 7.45
C PRO A 33 -14.60 -0.90 8.07
N LEU A 34 -13.47 -0.42 8.62
CA LEU A 34 -13.27 0.91 9.17
C LEU A 34 -12.69 1.91 8.17
N ALA A 35 -12.53 1.54 6.90
CA ALA A 35 -12.02 2.40 5.83
C ALA A 35 -13.08 3.45 5.41
N LYS A 36 -13.63 4.19 6.37
CA LYS A 36 -14.50 5.34 6.15
C LYS A 36 -13.61 6.57 5.97
N GLY A 37 -13.31 6.90 4.71
CA GLY A 37 -12.64 8.16 4.39
C GLY A 37 -12.11 8.24 2.96
N VAL A 38 -11.61 9.41 2.63
CA VAL A 38 -10.96 9.73 1.33
C VAL A 38 -9.84 8.74 1.00
N CYS A 39 -9.17 8.18 2.02
CA CYS A 39 -8.12 7.19 1.87
C CYS A 39 -8.58 5.92 1.14
N SER A 40 -9.75 5.38 1.52
CA SER A 40 -10.30 4.18 0.87
C SER A 40 -10.74 4.46 -0.56
N ALA A 41 -11.41 5.59 -0.79
CA ALA A 41 -11.87 5.98 -2.12
C ALA A 41 -10.72 6.21 -3.10
N ILE A 42 -9.64 6.87 -2.65
CA ILE A 42 -8.43 7.05 -3.46
C ILE A 42 -7.73 5.71 -3.65
N PHE A 43 -7.57 4.91 -2.60
CA PHE A 43 -6.93 3.62 -2.73
C PHE A 43 -7.69 2.65 -3.65
N SER A 44 -9.02 2.67 -3.66
CA SER A 44 -9.81 1.86 -4.58
C SER A 44 -9.63 2.26 -6.05
N LYS A 45 -9.19 3.50 -6.34
CA LYS A 45 -8.97 3.98 -7.71
C LYS A 45 -7.52 3.88 -8.17
N TRP A 46 -6.58 4.08 -7.25
CA TRP A 46 -5.16 4.27 -7.56
C TRP A 46 -4.24 3.32 -6.77
N GLY A 47 -4.81 2.45 -5.94
CA GLY A 47 -4.08 1.55 -5.06
C GLY A 47 -4.15 0.09 -5.52
N CYS A 48 -3.02 -0.60 -5.47
CA CYS A 48 -2.96 -2.03 -5.74
C CYS A 48 -3.25 -2.84 -4.47
N GLN A 49 -4.25 -3.72 -4.49
CA GLN A 49 -4.64 -4.54 -3.33
C GLN A 49 -3.62 -5.63 -2.94
N LEU A 50 -2.67 -5.93 -3.82
CA LEU A 50 -1.64 -6.95 -3.61
C LEU A 50 -0.46 -6.39 -2.79
N CYS A 51 0.16 -5.32 -3.29
CA CYS A 51 1.33 -4.69 -2.67
C CYS A 51 0.99 -3.48 -1.78
N LEU A 52 -0.27 -3.04 -1.76
CA LEU A 52 -0.75 -1.84 -1.06
C LEU A 52 -0.05 -0.53 -1.48
N THR A 53 0.49 -0.50 -2.69
CA THR A 53 1.15 0.70 -3.26
C THR A 53 0.13 1.60 -3.95
N LEU A 54 0.27 2.91 -3.79
CA LEU A 54 -0.52 3.93 -4.49
C LEU A 54 0.26 4.46 -5.69
N PHE A 55 -0.44 4.60 -6.80
CA PHE A 55 0.09 5.12 -8.06
C PHE A 55 -0.50 6.50 -8.35
N ASP A 56 0.27 7.34 -9.03
CA ASP A 56 -0.18 8.68 -9.43
C ASP A 56 -1.02 8.67 -10.71
N SER A 57 -1.18 7.50 -11.36
CA SER A 57 -1.89 7.33 -12.63
C SER A 57 -2.58 5.97 -12.72
N PRO A 58 -3.84 5.89 -13.21
CA PRO A 58 -4.51 4.60 -13.39
C PRO A 58 -3.82 3.75 -14.45
N ALA A 59 -3.16 4.38 -15.44
CA ALA A 59 -2.33 3.68 -16.42
C ALA A 59 -1.15 2.96 -15.76
N SER A 60 -0.45 3.62 -14.82
CA SER A 60 0.64 3.02 -14.05
C SER A 60 0.14 1.94 -13.10
N LEU A 61 -1.04 2.11 -12.49
CA LEU A 61 -1.66 1.06 -11.71
C LEU A 61 -2.02 -0.15 -12.58
N ASN A 62 -2.53 0.08 -13.79
CA ASN A 62 -2.90 -0.98 -14.71
C ASN A 62 -1.67 -1.76 -15.18
N ASP A 63 -0.65 -1.07 -15.68
CA ASP A 63 0.65 -1.66 -16.04
C ASP A 63 1.30 -2.41 -14.86
N HIS A 64 1.24 -1.80 -13.67
CA HIS A 64 1.66 -2.46 -12.45
C HIS A 64 0.81 -3.68 -12.15
N SER A 65 -0.52 -3.65 -12.28
CA SER A 65 -1.39 -4.79 -11.96
C SER A 65 -1.09 -6.00 -12.85
N GLU A 66 -0.69 -5.76 -14.10
CA GLU A 66 -0.30 -6.83 -15.04
C GLU A 66 1.02 -7.50 -14.62
N THR A 67 1.93 -6.75 -13.99
CA THR A 67 3.24 -7.22 -13.53
C THR A 67 3.26 -7.61 -12.05
N CYS A 68 2.32 -7.09 -11.26
CA CYS A 68 2.19 -7.26 -9.82
C CYS A 68 1.59 -8.64 -9.56
N ARG A 69 2.48 -9.61 -9.47
CA ARG A 69 2.18 -10.95 -9.02
C ARG A 69 2.60 -11.03 -7.56
N LEU A 70 1.74 -11.56 -6.71
CA LEU A 70 2.16 -12.01 -5.39
C LEU A 70 3.25 -13.06 -5.64
N SER A 71 4.51 -12.71 -5.42
CA SER A 71 5.56 -13.72 -5.31
C SER A 71 5.10 -14.71 -4.27
N ALA A 72 5.07 -15.99 -4.64
CA ALA A 72 4.75 -17.05 -3.70
C ALA A 72 5.58 -16.83 -2.43
N PRO A 73 4.97 -16.95 -1.23
CA PRO A 73 5.71 -16.81 0.01
C PRO A 73 6.91 -17.75 -0.09
N VAL A 74 8.11 -17.19 0.05
CA VAL A 74 9.34 -17.99 0.11
C VAL A 74 9.12 -18.99 1.24
N PRO A 75 9.10 -20.30 0.96
CA PRO A 75 9.03 -21.30 2.01
C PRO A 75 10.25 -21.09 2.90
N MET A 76 10.03 -20.78 4.18
CA MET A 76 11.09 -20.81 5.19
C MET A 76 11.44 -22.25 5.53
#